data_AF-A0A6A4BXW2-F1
#
_entry.id   AF-A0A6A4BXW2-F1
#
_cell.length_a   1.000
_cell.length_b   1.000
_cell.length_c   1.000
_cell.angle_alpha   90.00
_cell.angle_beta   90.00
_cell.angle_gamma   90.00
#
_symmetry.space_group_name_H-M   'P 1'
#
loop_
_entity.id
_entity.type
_entity.pdbx_description
1 polymer ?
#
loop_
_entity_poly.entity_id
_entity_poly.type
_entity_poly.pdbx_seq_one_letter_code
_entity_poly.pdbx_strand_id
1 'polypeptide(L)'
;MDFGRVSGMDATAARGAFLILKKYCRNRGITVVFAGVLPRIRKLLLKNDVASEESFYATAEAAIKFCETHLPARSTFEAHDRVIEPVNMLLQRFMGEPEDSRLALDGVDHFRKVEIPAGREFYRVAQSPDSFYLLARGRVTTSKNADGTIEHDNPLVQLKTVGTSSIFGEVAFFSQQRRYTAATAMEPCTVYEMTREQFEAMKKQKPALSIRLRDVVVQFMALSITITNSAEIVGQTQIKDLK
;
A
#
# COMPACT_ATOMS: atom_id res chain seq x y z
N MET A 1 12.64 9.20 8.96
CA MET A 1 12.01 10.24 9.80
C MET A 1 12.40 11.59 9.26
N ASP A 2 11.42 12.42 8.95
CA ASP A 2 11.64 13.77 8.42
C ASP A 2 11.68 14.80 9.54
N PHE A 3 12.79 15.52 9.63
CA PHE A 3 13.06 16.59 10.60
C PHE A 3 12.94 17.99 10.00
N GLY A 4 12.50 18.13 8.74
CA GLY A 4 12.39 19.42 8.05
C GLY A 4 11.52 20.45 8.78
N ARG A 5 10.61 20.01 9.66
CA ARG A 5 9.76 20.87 10.50
C ARG A 5 10.18 20.93 11.97
N VAL A 6 11.24 20.24 12.37
CA VAL A 6 11.68 20.16 13.77
C VAL A 6 12.62 21.33 14.06
N SER A 7 12.10 22.31 14.79
CA SER A 7 12.87 23.50 15.18
C SER A 7 13.78 23.24 16.37
N GLY A 8 13.55 22.24 17.22
CA GLY A 8 14.40 21.97 18.39
C GLY A 8 14.23 20.57 18.99
N MET A 9 15.24 20.11 19.71
CA MET A 9 15.24 18.85 20.47
C MET A 9 16.20 19.00 21.65
N ASP A 10 15.79 18.51 22.82
CA ASP A 10 16.62 18.45 24.02
C ASP A 10 17.10 17.02 24.34
N ALA A 11 18.02 16.89 25.29
CA ALA A 11 18.60 15.61 25.67
C ALA A 11 17.57 14.62 26.26
N THR A 12 16.50 15.13 26.86
CA THR A 12 15.42 14.33 27.43
C THR A 12 14.61 13.66 26.32
N ALA A 13 14.24 14.41 25.27
CA ALA A 13 13.57 13.88 24.09
C ALA A 13 14.46 12.86 23.36
N ALA A 14 15.75 13.17 23.18
CA ALA A 14 16.71 12.26 22.54
C ALA A 14 16.83 10.91 23.28
N ARG A 15 16.98 10.93 24.61
CA ARG A 15 17.13 9.72 25.43
C ARG A 15 15.82 9.00 25.70
N GLY A 16 14.77 9.74 26.04
CA GLY A 16 13.48 9.18 26.45
C GLY A 16 12.69 8.61 25.29
N ALA A 17 12.58 9.34 24.18
CA ALA A 17 11.76 8.90 23.05
C ALA A 17 12.59 8.16 22.00
N PHE A 18 13.67 8.76 21.51
CA PHE A 18 14.37 8.23 20.35
C PHE A 18 15.27 7.02 20.67
N LEU A 19 15.78 6.89 21.89
CA LEU A 19 16.54 5.69 22.28
C LEU A 19 15.62 4.47 22.42
N ILE A 20 14.41 4.65 22.98
CA ILE A 20 13.39 3.60 23.04
C ILE A 20 12.99 3.18 21.63
N LEU A 21 12.77 4.17 20.75
CA LEU A 21 12.44 3.95 19.35
C LEU A 21 13.57 3.21 18.61
N LYS A 22 14.83 3.60 18.79
CA LYS A 22 15.99 2.90 18.24
C LYS A 22 16.01 1.44 18.69
N LYS A 23 15.84 1.20 20.00
CA LYS A 23 15.87 -0.15 20.58
C LYS A 23 14.72 -1.01 20.02
N TYR A 24 13.52 -0.46 19.93
CA TYR A 24 12.36 -1.13 19.36
C TYR A 24 12.55 -1.47 17.88
N CYS A 25 12.98 -0.51 17.07
CA CYS A 25 13.23 -0.71 15.65
C CYS A 25 14.34 -1.74 15.41
N ARG A 26 15.44 -1.67 16.17
CA ARG A 26 16.55 -2.63 16.08
C ARG A 26 16.10 -4.05 16.40
N ASN A 27 15.29 -4.23 17.44
CA ASN A 27 14.77 -5.56 17.82
C ASN A 27 13.85 -6.17 16.74
N ARG A 28 13.26 -5.35 15.86
CA ARG A 28 12.38 -5.79 14.77
C ARG A 28 13.05 -5.72 13.39
N GLY A 29 14.37 -5.49 13.34
CA GLY A 29 15.10 -5.38 12.06
C GLY A 29 14.71 -4.18 11.21
N ILE A 30 14.09 -3.15 11.80
CA ILE A 30 13.66 -1.93 11.12
C ILE A 30 14.82 -0.94 11.10
N THR A 31 15.31 -0.60 9.92
CA THR A 31 16.32 0.47 9.73
C THR A 31 15.65 1.84 9.81
N VAL A 32 16.19 2.74 10.63
CA VAL A 32 15.69 4.12 10.76
C VAL A 32 16.72 5.09 10.21
N VAL A 33 16.30 5.90 9.25
CA VAL A 33 17.08 7.01 8.68
C VAL A 33 16.44 8.35 9.01
N PHE A 34 17.25 9.40 9.05
CA PHE A 34 16.84 10.76 9.44
C PHE A 34 17.11 11.73 8.29
N ALA A 35 16.11 12.52 7.92
CA ALA A 35 16.18 13.49 6.83
C ALA A 35 15.99 14.91 7.36
N GLY A 36 16.70 15.90 6.80
CA GLY A 36 16.46 17.31 7.12
C GLY A 36 16.83 17.71 8.56
N VAL A 37 17.79 17.02 9.18
CA VAL A 37 18.15 17.24 10.59
C VAL A 37 19.07 18.46 10.75
N LEU A 38 18.66 19.41 11.61
CA LEU A 38 19.51 20.55 11.97
C LEU A 38 20.85 20.10 12.60
N PRO A 39 21.99 20.78 12.35
CA PRO A 39 23.30 20.38 12.85
C PRO A 39 23.36 20.18 14.38
N ARG A 40 22.63 21.01 15.14
CA ARG A 40 22.52 20.90 16.61
C ARG A 40 21.83 19.61 17.05
N ILE A 41 20.79 19.20 16.33
CA ILE A 41 20.03 17.97 16.60
C ILE A 41 20.84 16.74 16.20
N ARG A 42 21.54 16.79 15.05
CA ARG A 42 22.45 15.71 14.61
C ARG A 42 23.51 15.41 15.67
N LYS A 43 24.19 16.45 16.17
CA LYS A 43 25.18 16.31 17.27
C LYS A 43 24.57 15.68 18.52
N LEU A 44 23.33 16.05 18.86
CA LEU A 44 22.63 15.52 20.02
C LEU A 44 22.27 14.03 19.84
N LEU A 45 21.79 13.63 18.67
CA LEU A 45 21.44 12.24 18.36
C LEU A 45 22.67 11.34 18.34
N LEU A 46 23.79 11.81 17.78
CA LEU A 46 25.08 11.11 17.81
C LEU A 46 25.61 10.96 19.23
N LYS A 47 25.61 12.05 20.01
CA LYS A 47 26.10 12.06 21.40
C LYS A 47 25.33 11.12 22.33
N ASN A 48 24.08 10.82 22.01
CA ASN A 48 23.22 9.94 22.81
C ASN A 48 23.07 8.54 22.21
N ASP A 49 23.92 8.16 21.26
CA ASP A 49 23.90 6.86 20.59
C ASP A 49 22.52 6.52 19.98
N VAL A 50 21.80 7.52 19.49
CA VAL A 50 20.47 7.34 18.87
C VAL A 50 20.59 7.00 17.39
N ALA A 51 21.58 7.55 16.70
CA ALA A 51 21.81 7.37 15.27
C ALA A 51 23.31 7.25 14.98
N SER A 52 23.66 6.71 13.81
CA SER A 52 25.04 6.68 13.29
C SER A 52 25.23 7.77 12.24
N GLU A 53 26.47 8.14 11.93
CA GLU A 53 26.77 9.17 10.92
C GLU A 53 26.17 8.85 9.54
N GLU A 54 26.08 7.57 9.20
CA GLU A 54 25.52 7.05 7.93
C GLU A 54 23.98 7.12 7.87
N SER A 55 23.31 7.46 8.97
CA SER A 55 21.84 7.47 9.06
C SER A 55 21.23 8.84 8.71
N PHE A 56 22.04 9.83 8.32
CA PHE A 56 21.60 11.20 8.10
C PHE A 56 21.61 11.61 6.63
N TYR A 57 20.51 12.22 6.19
CA TYR A 57 20.28 12.68 4.82
C TYR A 57 19.84 14.14 4.81
N ALA A 58 20.23 14.86 3.75
CA ALA A 58 19.92 16.28 3.61
C ALA A 58 18.41 16.55 3.45
N THR A 59 17.70 15.70 2.70
CA THR A 59 16.26 15.85 2.44
C THR A 59 15.52 14.52 2.58
N ALA A 60 14.18 14.59 2.66
CA ALA A 60 13.33 13.41 2.74
C ALA A 60 13.44 12.55 1.48
N GLU A 61 13.54 13.17 0.31
CA GLU A 61 13.69 12.50 -0.99
C GLU A 61 15.00 11.71 -1.06
N ALA A 62 16.10 12.29 -0.56
CA ALA A 62 17.40 11.59 -0.53
C ALA A 62 17.36 10.37 0.40
N ALA A 63 16.67 10.46 1.53
CA ALA A 63 16.47 9.34 2.45
C ALA A 63 15.59 8.24 1.82
N ILE A 64 14.53 8.61 1.09
CA ILE A 64 13.65 7.68 0.38
C ILE A 64 14.44 6.92 -0.69
N LYS A 65 15.20 7.64 -1.53
CA LYS A 65 16.03 7.03 -2.58
C LYS A 65 17.06 6.05 -1.99
N PHE A 66 17.65 6.37 -0.84
CA PHE A 66 18.52 5.44 -0.13
C PHE A 66 17.77 4.17 0.31
N CYS A 67 16.58 4.32 0.88
CA CYS A 67 15.74 3.19 1.26
C CYS A 67 15.34 2.31 0.06
N GLU A 68 15.21 2.87 -1.14
CA GLU A 68 14.92 2.11 -2.36
C GLU A 68 16.15 1.39 -2.93
N THR A 69 17.36 1.91 -2.68
CA THR A 69 18.60 1.43 -3.32
C THR A 69 19.45 0.52 -2.41
N HIS A 70 19.54 0.83 -1.11
CA HIS A 70 20.53 0.25 -0.18
C HIS A 70 19.95 -0.59 0.94
N LEU A 71 18.67 -0.41 1.26
CA LEU A 71 17.95 -1.59 1.69
C LEU A 71 17.88 -2.41 0.39
N PRO A 72 18.29 -3.69 0.39
CA PRO A 72 17.65 -4.65 -0.52
C PRO A 72 16.13 -4.41 -0.47
N ALA A 73 15.33 -5.10 -1.26
CA ALA A 73 14.09 -5.55 -0.65
C ALA A 73 14.51 -6.33 0.63
N ARG A 74 14.70 -5.67 1.78
CA ARG A 74 14.54 -6.23 3.11
C ARG A 74 13.06 -6.05 3.36
N SER A 75 12.24 -6.66 2.52
CA SER A 75 11.62 -7.91 2.91
C SER A 75 11.22 -8.03 4.37
N THR A 76 10.56 -7.02 4.90
CA THR A 76 9.35 -7.28 5.66
C THR A 76 8.34 -8.07 4.80
N PHE A 77 8.50 -8.04 3.47
CA PHE A 77 7.74 -8.78 2.46
C PHE A 77 8.28 -10.16 2.02
N GLU A 78 9.59 -10.49 1.99
CA GLU A 78 10.01 -11.88 1.60
C GLU A 78 9.85 -12.92 2.73
N ALA A 79 9.76 -12.52 4.00
CA ALA A 79 9.38 -13.48 5.05
C ALA A 79 7.91 -13.95 4.91
N HIS A 80 7.07 -13.17 4.21
CA HIS A 80 5.69 -13.56 3.87
C HIS A 80 5.60 -14.48 2.65
N ASP A 81 6.70 -14.74 1.93
CA ASP A 81 6.63 -15.53 0.69
C ASP A 81 6.42 -17.04 0.93
N ARG A 82 6.43 -17.48 2.19
CA ARG A 82 6.07 -18.85 2.60
C ARG A 82 4.72 -18.97 3.31
N VAL A 83 4.14 -17.88 3.79
CA VAL A 83 2.90 -17.90 4.58
C VAL A 83 1.86 -17.05 3.88
N ILE A 84 0.91 -17.72 3.23
CA ILE A 84 -0.28 -17.04 2.70
C ILE A 84 -1.06 -16.49 3.89
N GLU A 85 -1.12 -15.16 4.01
CA GLU A 85 -1.89 -14.52 5.08
C GLU A 85 -3.36 -14.96 4.99
N PRO A 86 -3.97 -15.38 6.12
CA PRO A 86 -5.39 -15.69 6.14
C PRO A 86 -6.21 -14.40 5.98
N VAL A 87 -7.37 -14.50 5.34
CA VAL A 87 -8.17 -13.33 4.95
C VAL A 87 -8.62 -12.48 6.14
N ASN A 88 -8.80 -13.07 7.33
CA ASN A 88 -9.11 -12.33 8.55
C ASN A 88 -8.00 -11.34 8.92
N MET A 89 -6.72 -11.72 8.80
CA MET A 89 -5.60 -10.82 9.09
C MET A 89 -5.52 -9.68 8.07
N LEU A 90 -5.74 -10.00 6.79
CA LEU A 90 -5.82 -8.99 5.74
C LEU A 90 -6.96 -7.99 5.99
N LEU A 91 -8.14 -8.49 6.34
CA LEU A 91 -9.30 -7.65 6.66
C LEU A 91 -9.07 -6.79 7.89
N GLN A 92 -8.52 -7.37 8.96
CA GLN A 92 -8.21 -6.64 10.19
C GLN A 92 -7.25 -5.49 9.94
N ARG A 93 -6.15 -5.76 9.22
CA ARG A 93 -5.16 -4.75 8.86
C ARG A 93 -5.75 -3.70 7.91
N PHE A 94 -6.51 -4.13 6.91
CA PHE A 94 -7.13 -3.23 5.95
C PHE A 94 -8.15 -2.31 6.63
N MET A 95 -8.96 -2.84 7.55
CA MET A 95 -9.96 -2.08 8.30
C MET A 95 -9.37 -1.29 9.48
N GLY A 96 -8.10 -1.48 9.83
CA GLY A 96 -7.48 -0.85 10.99
C GLY A 96 -8.16 -1.24 12.31
N GLU A 97 -8.70 -2.45 12.37
CA GLU A 97 -9.40 -2.95 13.55
C GLU A 97 -8.40 -3.46 14.62
N PRO A 98 -8.73 -3.34 15.92
CA PRO A 98 -7.91 -3.91 16.99
C PRO A 98 -7.69 -5.42 16.81
N GLU A 99 -6.59 -5.95 17.34
CA GLU A 99 -6.22 -7.38 17.26
C GLU A 99 -7.34 -8.33 17.74
N ASP A 100 -8.19 -7.86 18.67
CA ASP A 100 -9.30 -8.62 19.27
C ASP A 100 -10.66 -8.45 18.55
N SER A 101 -10.73 -7.71 17.43
CA SER A 101 -11.98 -7.44 16.74
C SER A 101 -12.52 -8.68 16.01
N ARG A 102 -13.68 -9.18 16.45
CA ARG A 102 -14.36 -10.34 15.85
C ARG A 102 -14.90 -10.07 14.43
N LEU A 103 -15.03 -8.80 14.05
CA LEU A 103 -15.56 -8.38 12.75
C LEU A 103 -14.78 -8.98 11.57
N ALA A 104 -13.45 -9.06 11.68
CA ALA A 104 -12.61 -9.60 10.60
C ALA A 104 -12.71 -11.13 10.47
N LEU A 105 -12.89 -11.84 11.58
CA LEU A 105 -13.14 -13.29 11.59
C LEU A 105 -14.47 -13.62 10.91
N ASP A 106 -15.46 -12.77 11.14
CA ASP A 106 -16.78 -12.91 10.58
C ASP A 106 -16.83 -12.73 9.05
N GLY A 107 -15.82 -12.10 8.44
CA GLY A 107 -15.79 -11.86 7.00
C GLY A 107 -15.25 -13.01 6.16
N VAL A 108 -14.60 -14.00 6.79
CA VAL A 108 -13.80 -15.03 6.10
C VAL A 108 -14.63 -15.80 5.05
N ASP A 109 -15.85 -16.20 5.41
CA ASP A 109 -16.70 -17.06 4.57
C ASP A 109 -17.23 -16.35 3.30
N HIS A 110 -17.13 -15.02 3.24
CA HIS A 110 -17.57 -14.24 2.09
C HIS A 110 -16.48 -14.03 1.05
N PHE A 111 -15.27 -14.55 1.30
CA PHE A 111 -14.16 -14.48 0.37
C PHE A 111 -13.77 -15.88 -0.12
N ARG A 112 -13.52 -15.99 -1.43
CA ARG A 112 -12.98 -17.21 -2.02
C ARG A 112 -11.49 -17.04 -2.29
N LYS A 113 -10.66 -17.94 -1.75
CA LYS A 113 -9.24 -17.99 -2.10
C LYS A 113 -9.08 -18.49 -3.54
N VAL A 114 -8.31 -17.76 -4.35
CA VAL A 114 -8.02 -18.10 -5.75
C VAL A 114 -6.52 -17.94 -6.01
N GLU A 115 -5.93 -18.90 -6.72
CA GLU A 115 -4.55 -18.85 -7.18
C GLU A 115 -4.50 -18.55 -8.67
N ILE A 116 -3.69 -17.57 -9.04
CA ILE A 116 -3.61 -17.03 -10.40
C ILE A 116 -2.15 -17.10 -10.87
N PRO A 117 -1.86 -17.78 -12.00
CA PRO A 117 -0.50 -17.86 -12.52
C PRO A 117 -0.02 -16.51 -13.07
N ALA A 118 1.30 -16.35 -13.15
CA ALA A 118 1.93 -15.19 -13.77
C ALA A 118 1.44 -14.98 -15.21
N GLY A 119 1.27 -13.72 -15.61
CA GLY A 119 0.80 -13.32 -16.94
C GLY A 119 -0.71 -13.44 -17.15
N ARG A 120 -1.47 -14.02 -16.21
CA ARG A 120 -2.92 -14.14 -16.33
C ARG A 120 -3.62 -12.85 -15.90
N GLU A 121 -4.62 -12.46 -16.68
CA GLU A 121 -5.48 -11.32 -16.39
C GLU A 121 -6.54 -11.70 -15.34
N PHE A 122 -6.74 -10.83 -14.35
CA PHE A 122 -7.87 -10.90 -13.43
C PHE A 122 -9.13 -10.35 -14.09
N TYR A 123 -8.98 -9.24 -14.82
CA TYR A 123 -10.06 -8.57 -15.53
C TYR A 123 -9.53 -7.63 -16.59
N ARG A 124 -10.40 -7.27 -17.55
CA ARG A 124 -10.10 -6.37 -18.67
C ARG A 124 -10.83 -5.04 -18.54
N VAL A 125 -10.38 -4.05 -19.32
CA VAL A 125 -11.12 -2.82 -19.58
C VAL A 125 -12.49 -3.16 -20.21
N ALA A 126 -13.50 -2.34 -19.93
CA ALA A 126 -14.91 -2.50 -20.33
C ALA A 126 -15.64 -3.72 -19.74
N GLN A 127 -14.95 -4.64 -19.06
CA GLN A 127 -15.59 -5.77 -18.41
C GLN A 127 -16.52 -5.32 -17.28
N SER A 128 -17.56 -6.11 -17.02
CA SER A 128 -18.44 -5.92 -15.86
C SER A 128 -17.66 -6.07 -14.54
N PRO A 129 -17.91 -5.21 -13.54
CA PRO A 129 -17.19 -5.25 -12.26
C PRO A 129 -17.88 -6.21 -11.27
N ASP A 130 -17.83 -7.50 -11.56
CA ASP A 130 -18.58 -8.51 -10.79
C ASP A 130 -17.88 -8.94 -9.50
N SER A 131 -16.58 -8.64 -9.38
CA SER A 131 -15.77 -8.97 -8.22
C SER A 131 -14.62 -7.97 -7.97
N PHE A 132 -14.14 -7.95 -6.74
CA PHE A 132 -12.88 -7.30 -6.37
C PHE A 132 -12.00 -8.27 -5.57
N TYR A 133 -10.74 -7.88 -5.36
CA TYR A 133 -9.72 -8.80 -4.87
C TYR A 133 -8.88 -8.19 -3.76
N LEU A 134 -8.59 -8.98 -2.74
CA LEU A 134 -7.53 -8.72 -1.76
C LEU A 134 -6.30 -9.55 -2.14
N LEU A 135 -5.16 -8.90 -2.31
CA LEU A 135 -3.92 -9.56 -2.70
C LEU A 135 -3.21 -10.13 -1.46
N ALA A 136 -3.27 -11.44 -1.27
CA ALA A 136 -2.63 -12.14 -0.16
C ALA A 136 -1.16 -12.48 -0.43
N ARG A 137 -0.81 -12.67 -1.70
CA ARG A 137 0.57 -12.92 -2.17
C ARG A 137 0.71 -12.55 -3.63
N GLY A 138 1.87 -12.03 -4.00
CA GLY A 138 2.26 -11.74 -5.38
C GLY A 138 2.24 -10.24 -5.71
N ARG A 139 2.35 -9.92 -7.00
CA ARG A 139 2.26 -8.56 -7.54
C ARG A 139 1.33 -8.52 -8.73
N VAL A 140 0.50 -7.49 -8.78
CA VAL A 140 -0.47 -7.27 -9.87
C VAL A 140 -0.20 -5.92 -10.49
N THR A 141 -0.11 -5.87 -11.82
CA THR A 141 -0.07 -4.60 -12.54
C THR A 141 -1.49 -4.22 -12.94
N THR A 142 -1.89 -2.99 -12.65
CA THR A 142 -3.09 -2.40 -13.24
C THR A 142 -2.69 -1.46 -14.36
N SER A 143 -3.43 -1.51 -15.47
CA SER A 143 -3.19 -0.72 -16.68
C SER A 143 -4.49 -0.07 -17.15
N LYS A 144 -4.40 1.07 -17.83
CA LYS A 144 -5.54 1.75 -18.46
C LYS A 144 -5.29 1.90 -19.96
N ASN A 145 -6.32 2.17 -20.75
CA ASN A 145 -6.12 2.55 -22.14
C ASN A 145 -5.32 3.87 -22.21
N ALA A 146 -4.40 3.98 -23.17
CA ALA A 146 -3.51 5.13 -23.34
C ALA A 146 -4.28 6.44 -23.59
N ASP A 147 -5.42 6.36 -24.28
CA ASP A 147 -6.34 7.46 -24.58
C ASP A 147 -7.28 7.80 -23.40
N GLY A 148 -7.26 7.00 -22.33
CA GLY A 148 -8.14 7.14 -21.17
C GLY A 148 -9.58 6.66 -21.39
N THR A 149 -9.91 6.12 -22.56
CA THR A 149 -11.27 5.61 -22.84
C THR A 149 -11.47 4.20 -22.30
N ILE A 150 -12.69 3.67 -22.43
CA ILE A 150 -12.99 2.26 -22.16
C ILE A 150 -13.23 1.46 -23.45
N GLU A 151 -12.80 1.98 -24.60
CA GLU A 151 -12.95 1.28 -25.88
C GLU A 151 -12.08 0.02 -25.93
N HIS A 152 -12.56 -0.96 -26.68
CA HIS A 152 -11.84 -2.22 -26.88
C HIS A 152 -10.62 -1.99 -27.80
N ASP A 153 -9.59 -2.82 -27.63
CA ASP A 153 -8.40 -2.87 -28.52
C ASP A 153 -7.46 -1.66 -28.49
N ASN A 154 -7.59 -0.78 -27.48
CA ASN A 154 -6.64 0.29 -27.25
C ASN A 154 -5.34 -0.21 -26.57
N PRO A 155 -4.19 0.40 -26.89
CA PRO A 155 -2.94 0.06 -26.23
C PRO A 155 -3.02 0.41 -24.74
N LEU A 156 -2.62 -0.53 -23.89
CA LEU A 156 -2.61 -0.39 -22.45
C LEU A 156 -1.31 0.28 -21.98
N VAL A 157 -1.46 1.29 -21.13
CA VAL A 157 -0.36 1.90 -20.36
C VAL A 157 -0.48 1.50 -18.89
N GLN A 158 0.65 1.14 -18.28
CA GLN A 158 0.69 0.78 -16.87
C GLN A 158 0.31 1.98 -16.01
N LEU A 159 -0.65 1.78 -15.11
CA LEU A 159 -1.13 2.80 -14.18
C LEU A 159 -0.41 2.69 -12.83
N LYS A 160 -0.39 1.49 -12.25
CA LYS A 160 0.27 1.22 -10.96
C LYS A 160 0.54 -0.26 -10.76
N THR A 161 1.48 -0.56 -9.88
CA THR A 161 1.72 -1.91 -9.35
C THR A 161 1.09 -2.04 -7.97
N VAL A 162 0.32 -3.11 -7.77
CA VAL A 162 -0.34 -3.46 -6.51
C VAL A 162 0.46 -4.58 -5.85
N GLY A 163 0.88 -4.34 -4.61
CA GLY A 163 1.61 -5.31 -3.79
C GLY A 163 0.70 -5.99 -2.75
N THR A 164 1.24 -7.00 -2.08
CA THR A 164 0.57 -7.76 -1.02
C THR A 164 -0.10 -6.87 0.04
N SER A 165 -1.17 -7.39 0.65
CA SER A 165 -2.00 -6.72 1.64
C SER A 165 -2.71 -5.47 1.12
N SER A 166 -2.97 -5.41 -0.19
CA SER A 166 -3.70 -4.34 -0.86
C SER A 166 -4.97 -4.86 -1.54
N ILE A 167 -5.91 -3.95 -1.81
CA ILE A 167 -7.13 -4.21 -2.58
C ILE A 167 -6.97 -3.73 -4.02
N PHE A 168 -7.60 -4.41 -4.97
CA PHE A 168 -7.72 -3.94 -6.35
C PHE A 168 -9.06 -4.36 -7.00
N GLY A 169 -9.49 -3.60 -8.00
CA GLY A 169 -10.78 -3.79 -8.69
C GLY A 169 -11.99 -3.23 -7.92
N GLU A 170 -11.76 -2.65 -6.75
CA GLU A 170 -12.76 -2.10 -5.84
C GLU A 170 -13.47 -0.89 -6.42
N VAL A 171 -12.77 -0.02 -7.15
CA VAL A 171 -13.34 1.23 -7.69
C VAL A 171 -14.54 0.93 -8.59
N ALA A 172 -14.35 0.08 -9.61
CA ALA A 172 -15.42 -0.27 -10.54
C ALA A 172 -16.53 -1.07 -9.84
N PHE A 173 -16.16 -1.94 -8.89
CA PHE A 173 -17.11 -2.75 -8.12
C PHE A 173 -18.10 -1.91 -7.30
N PHE A 174 -17.59 -0.94 -6.53
CA PHE A 174 -18.39 -0.10 -5.64
C PHE A 174 -19.08 1.07 -6.35
N SER A 175 -18.46 1.64 -7.40
CA SER A 175 -19.09 2.68 -8.23
C SER A 175 -20.14 2.15 -9.20
N GLN A 176 -20.22 0.82 -9.37
CA GLN A 176 -21.09 0.15 -10.34
C GLN A 176 -20.85 0.62 -11.80
N GLN A 177 -19.61 0.97 -12.11
CA GLN A 177 -19.19 1.39 -13.45
C GLN A 177 -18.42 0.27 -14.16
N ARG A 178 -18.39 0.30 -15.49
CA ARG A 178 -17.50 -0.57 -16.27
C ARG A 178 -16.05 -0.38 -15.83
N ARG A 179 -15.24 -1.43 -15.98
CA ARG A 179 -13.83 -1.37 -15.61
C ARG A 179 -13.07 -0.41 -16.54
N TYR A 180 -12.51 0.65 -15.97
CA TYR A 180 -11.60 1.58 -16.67
C TYR A 180 -10.15 1.06 -16.76
N THR A 181 -9.85 0.00 -16.02
CA THR A 181 -8.52 -0.59 -15.94
C THR A 181 -8.58 -2.09 -16.22
N ALA A 182 -7.47 -2.63 -16.73
CA ALA A 182 -7.17 -4.04 -16.72
C ALA A 182 -6.24 -4.36 -15.54
N ALA A 183 -6.24 -5.62 -15.09
CA ALA A 183 -5.31 -6.09 -14.07
C ALA A 183 -4.71 -7.43 -14.45
N THR A 184 -3.38 -7.53 -14.36
CA THR A 184 -2.61 -8.71 -14.78
C THR A 184 -1.62 -9.12 -13.70
N ALA A 185 -1.54 -10.42 -13.42
CA ALA A 185 -0.57 -10.97 -12.49
C ALA A 185 0.85 -10.85 -13.06
N MET A 186 1.76 -10.20 -12.34
CA MET A 186 3.18 -10.13 -12.72
C MET A 186 3.94 -11.42 -12.36
N GLU A 187 3.46 -12.12 -11.33
CA GLU A 187 4.02 -13.34 -10.77
C GLU A 187 2.87 -14.22 -10.25
N PRO A 188 3.10 -15.48 -9.82
CA PRO A 188 2.05 -16.29 -9.23
C PRO A 188 1.42 -15.58 -8.02
N CYS A 189 0.13 -15.31 -8.11
CA CYS A 189 -0.62 -14.56 -7.11
C CYS A 189 -1.59 -15.47 -6.36
N THR A 190 -1.75 -15.19 -5.07
CA THR A 190 -2.87 -15.70 -4.26
C THR A 190 -3.73 -14.52 -3.87
N VAL A 191 -5.02 -14.59 -4.20
CA VAL A 191 -5.99 -13.54 -3.89
C VAL A 191 -7.19 -14.10 -3.14
N TYR A 192 -7.84 -13.24 -2.38
CA TYR A 192 -9.19 -13.48 -1.88
C TYR A 192 -10.16 -12.66 -2.72
N GLU A 193 -10.95 -13.36 -3.52
CA GLU A 193 -11.99 -12.77 -4.36
C GLU A 193 -13.29 -12.63 -3.58
N MET A 194 -13.92 -11.46 -3.69
CA MET A 194 -15.32 -11.28 -3.32
C MET A 194 -16.14 -10.91 -4.54
N THR A 195 -17.13 -11.74 -4.83
CA THR A 195 -18.13 -11.52 -5.87
C THR A 195 -19.26 -10.62 -5.37
N ARG A 196 -20.04 -10.07 -6.31
CA ARG A 196 -21.22 -9.25 -6.00
C ARG A 196 -22.24 -10.03 -5.18
N GLU A 197 -22.46 -11.29 -5.51
CA GLU A 197 -23.36 -12.20 -4.79
C GLU A 197 -22.90 -12.39 -3.35
N GLN A 198 -21.61 -12.61 -3.12
CA GLN A 198 -21.03 -12.74 -1.78
C GLN A 198 -21.15 -11.45 -0.97
N PHE A 199 -20.94 -10.29 -1.59
CA PHE A 199 -21.09 -9.00 -0.93
C PHE A 199 -22.55 -8.72 -0.55
N GLU A 200 -23.51 -9.03 -1.43
CA GLU A 200 -24.94 -8.90 -1.11
C GLU A 200 -25.40 -9.89 -0.04
N ALA A 201 -24.84 -11.09 0.01
CA ALA A 201 -25.04 -12.02 1.11
C ALA A 201 -24.48 -11.47 2.44
N MET A 202 -23.27 -10.88 2.41
CA MET A 202 -22.66 -10.23 3.58
C MET A 202 -23.53 -9.09 4.11
N LYS A 203 -24.10 -8.25 3.24
CA LYS A 203 -25.01 -7.17 3.65
C LYS A 203 -26.23 -7.67 4.44
N LYS A 204 -26.75 -8.85 4.08
CA LYS A 204 -27.90 -9.45 4.75
C LYS A 204 -27.52 -10.15 6.06
N GLN A 205 -26.41 -10.90 6.04
CA GLN A 205 -26.02 -11.76 7.17
C GLN A 205 -25.21 -10.99 8.23
N LYS A 206 -24.34 -10.07 7.79
CA LYS A 206 -23.38 -9.34 8.64
C LYS A 206 -23.31 -7.86 8.24
N PRO A 207 -24.40 -7.09 8.44
CA PRO A 207 -24.50 -5.71 7.96
C PRO A 207 -23.40 -4.79 8.48
N ALA A 208 -23.02 -4.91 9.76
CA ALA A 208 -21.95 -4.11 10.37
C ALA A 208 -20.61 -4.28 9.64
N LEU A 209 -20.27 -5.51 9.26
CA LEU A 209 -19.06 -5.81 8.49
C LEU A 209 -19.13 -5.20 7.09
N SER A 210 -20.28 -5.32 6.42
CA SER A 210 -20.44 -4.77 5.06
C SER A 210 -20.31 -3.25 5.01
N ILE A 211 -20.82 -2.55 6.03
CA ILE A 211 -20.70 -1.10 6.19
C ILE A 211 -19.23 -0.74 6.44
N ARG A 212 -18.58 -1.42 7.39
CA ARG A 212 -17.18 -1.16 7.71
C ARG A 212 -16.26 -1.37 6.50
N LEU A 213 -16.46 -2.46 5.77
CA LEU A 213 -15.70 -2.74 4.54
C LEU A 213 -15.89 -1.63 3.51
N ARG A 214 -17.13 -1.20 3.27
CA ARG A 214 -17.43 -0.11 2.34
C ARG A 214 -16.76 1.19 2.78
N ASP A 215 -16.83 1.55 4.05
CA ASP A 215 -16.25 2.80 4.56
C ASP A 215 -14.73 2.84 4.35
N VAL A 216 -14.06 1.73 4.64
CA VAL A 216 -12.61 1.60 4.46
C VAL A 216 -12.23 1.69 2.99
N VAL A 217 -13.01 1.05 2.10
CA VAL A 217 -12.79 1.17 0.65
C VAL A 217 -12.98 2.62 0.18
N VAL A 218 -14.02 3.31 0.65
CA VAL A 218 -14.24 4.73 0.30
C VAL A 218 -13.08 5.60 0.75
N GLN A 219 -12.58 5.40 1.98
CA GLN A 219 -11.39 6.10 2.48
C GLN A 219 -10.15 5.80 1.63
N PHE A 220 -9.94 4.53 1.28
CA PHE A 220 -8.83 4.10 0.43
C PHE A 220 -8.86 4.75 -0.97
N MET A 221 -10.04 4.83 -1.60
CA MET A 221 -10.21 5.49 -2.89
C MET A 221 -9.91 6.98 -2.81
N ALA A 222 -10.41 7.67 -1.76
CA ALA A 222 -10.17 9.10 -1.57
C ALA A 222 -8.68 9.42 -1.41
N LEU A 223 -7.95 8.59 -0.65
CA LEU A 223 -6.50 8.70 -0.49
C LEU A 223 -5.76 8.43 -1.82
N SER A 224 -6.21 7.43 -2.58
CA SER A 224 -5.58 7.04 -3.85
C SER A 224 -5.67 8.13 -4.93
N ILE A 225 -6.76 8.91 -4.99
CA ILE A 225 -6.90 10.03 -5.92
C ILE A 225 -5.87 11.13 -5.61
N THR A 226 -5.61 11.38 -4.32
CA THR A 226 -4.64 12.40 -3.88
C THR A 226 -3.22 12.04 -4.32
N ILE A 227 -2.88 10.75 -4.30
CA ILE A 227 -1.58 10.21 -4.70
C ILE A 227 -1.44 10.13 -6.23
N THR A 228 -2.53 9.81 -6.95
CA THR A 228 -2.50 9.70 -8.42
C THR A 228 -2.37 11.07 -9.09
N ASN A 229 -3.05 12.10 -8.57
CA ASN A 229 -2.92 13.47 -9.08
C ASN A 229 -1.50 14.04 -8.87
N SER A 230 -0.79 13.63 -7.82
CA SER A 230 0.59 14.07 -7.59
C SER A 230 1.59 13.38 -8.53
N ALA A 231 1.31 12.15 -8.98
CA ALA A 231 2.12 11.47 -10.00
C ALA A 231 1.91 12.06 -11.42
N GLU A 232 0.68 12.47 -11.77
CA GLU A 232 0.41 13.13 -13.06
C GLU A 232 1.05 14.53 -13.17
N ILE A 233 1.18 15.27 -12.06
CA ILE A 233 1.86 16.57 -12.02
C ILE A 233 3.38 16.45 -12.25
N VAL A 234 4.00 15.39 -11.73
CA VAL A 234 5.44 15.13 -11.94
C VAL A 234 5.72 14.71 -13.40
N GLY A 235 4.83 13.93 -14.00
CA GLY A 235 4.94 13.52 -15.41
C GLY A 235 4.78 14.68 -16.42
N GLN A 236 3.92 15.66 -16.13
CA GLN A 236 3.75 16.83 -17.01
C GLN A 236 4.91 17.85 -16.92
N THR A 237 5.67 17.84 -15.81
CA THR A 237 6.79 18.76 -15.64
C THR A 237 8.00 18.35 -16.50
N GLN A 238 8.26 17.05 -16.69
CA GLN A 238 9.37 16.59 -17.55
C GLN A 238 9.13 16.77 -19.06
N ILE A 239 7.88 16.94 -19.51
CA ILE A 239 7.57 17.11 -20.95
C ILE A 239 7.72 18.59 -21.39
N LYS A 240 7.71 19.55 -20.45
CA LYS A 240 7.88 20.97 -20.79
C LYS A 240 9.35 21.42 -20.91
N ASP A 241 10.31 20.65 -20.45
CA ASP A 241 11.75 21.00 -20.50
C ASP A 241 12.49 20.44 -21.75
N LEU A 242 11.75 19.95 -22.75
CA LEU A 242 12.29 19.42 -24.01
C LEU A 242 11.76 20.10 -25.28
N LYS A 243 11.41 21.39 -25.19
CA LYS A 243 11.16 22.24 -26.37
C LYS A 243 11.97 23.53 -26.31
#